data_AF-A0A812RPP7-F1
#
_entry.id   AF-A0A812RPP7-F1
#
_cell.length_a   1.000
_cell.length_b   1.000
_cell.length_c   1.000
_cell.angle_alpha   90.00
_cell.angle_beta   90.00
_cell.angle_gamma   90.00
#
_symmetry.space_group_name_H-M   'P 1'
#
loop_
_entity.id
_entity.type
_entity.pdbx_description
1 polymer ?
#
loop_
_entity_poly.entity_id
_entity_poly.type
_entity_poly.pdbx_seq_one_letter_code
_entity_poly.pdbx_strand_id
1 'polypeptide(L)'
;MEPATDWVEFFYGSSPFGPQAMATLDLVLVRPLVCAAGLCFWLWRFKEMHPKLVINSLGSLTLLALCSSLVEFWLGSGWGLPFFALVGGENALVPANLAPFCAAWFWGTRGGLAWFTMTKLVLLGWPLTGGFAFFGAMFWIFLQWLLQVGNVHSHLVTFGMWVLLGLLVLMGVLPLFLEAHKKSRQVKDLSGKDQQMTKSTQRAVQSLRRGGVLLVVSPLLAACITTEWPSLGRPFEGHFWLMTIDHLVLLMATLVLGGVVDPAGSQHQDEALEELGFMGHNQGKRIAFPGRVNRRSKHCIVSFPGKYAGEWDAAVRKVKLQERAPSLACVFLTDKASGLGEHSGPPGQCWCRFLYGQMPASAYLSIVEDASSLSTEQLRFRQEDAKAMGQFLLVRDREDDEQWAVAKHNALREAEEQCQKNQGLAPWGCEWFAAWKKNVAEAMSLGQTLHVFYFENRVGQGKLSWQDLCDEAKLRQARESSGLGASQTAEVAYLDNIGADFVEHDVTDFYSFMEQHREATELHDLPTETA
;
A
#
# COMPACT_ATOMS: atom_id res chain seq x y z
N MET A 1 28.27 -37.07 -17.57
CA MET A 1 27.73 -36.31 -18.71
C MET A 1 28.17 -37.04 -19.97
N GLU A 2 27.33 -37.94 -20.45
CA GLU A 2 27.47 -38.59 -21.76
C GLU A 2 26.68 -37.76 -22.80
N PRO A 3 27.09 -37.73 -24.09
CA PRO A 3 26.52 -36.82 -25.05
C PRO A 3 25.18 -37.33 -25.59
N ALA A 4 24.18 -36.44 -25.53
CA ALA A 4 22.84 -36.61 -26.08
C ALA A 4 22.84 -36.69 -27.62
N THR A 5 23.09 -37.88 -28.16
CA THR A 5 22.99 -38.16 -29.60
C THR A 5 21.88 -39.15 -29.97
N ASP A 6 21.28 -39.85 -29.00
CA ASP A 6 20.28 -40.91 -29.26
C ASP A 6 18.82 -40.43 -29.44
N TRP A 7 18.50 -39.17 -29.18
CA TRP A 7 17.11 -38.69 -29.26
C TRP A 7 16.60 -38.47 -30.69
N VAL A 8 17.51 -38.32 -31.66
CA VAL A 8 17.18 -38.06 -33.06
C VAL A 8 16.75 -39.35 -33.77
N GLU A 9 17.35 -40.51 -33.48
CA GLU A 9 16.91 -41.77 -34.09
C GLU A 9 15.54 -42.22 -33.59
N PHE A 10 15.21 -41.97 -32.31
CA PHE A 10 13.94 -42.40 -31.71
C PHE A 10 12.71 -41.71 -32.31
N PHE A 11 12.84 -40.45 -32.76
CA PHE A 11 11.72 -39.70 -33.37
C PHE A 11 11.66 -39.79 -34.90
N TYR A 12 12.76 -40.13 -35.58
CA TYR A 12 12.88 -39.90 -37.02
C TYR A 12 13.15 -41.14 -37.87
N GLY A 13 13.18 -42.35 -37.27
CA GLY A 13 13.54 -43.61 -37.94
C GLY A 13 12.63 -44.09 -39.08
N SER A 14 11.50 -43.44 -39.37
CA SER A 14 10.63 -43.85 -40.49
C SER A 14 9.64 -42.75 -40.88
N SER A 15 10.14 -41.54 -41.16
CA SER A 15 9.32 -40.44 -41.67
C SER A 15 9.31 -40.43 -43.21
N PRO A 16 8.14 -40.36 -43.87
CA PRO A 16 8.06 -40.22 -45.34
C PRO A 16 8.47 -38.82 -45.84
N PHE A 17 8.81 -37.88 -44.94
CA PHE A 17 9.17 -36.52 -45.29
C PHE A 17 10.69 -36.36 -45.46
N GLY A 18 11.11 -35.73 -46.55
CA GLY A 18 12.52 -35.50 -46.86
C GLY A 18 13.24 -34.64 -45.79
N PRO A 19 14.58 -34.74 -45.70
CA PRO A 19 15.36 -34.16 -44.60
C PRO A 19 15.21 -32.64 -44.43
N GLN A 20 14.90 -31.89 -45.50
CA GLN A 20 14.62 -30.44 -45.42
C GLN A 20 13.28 -30.11 -44.76
N ALA A 21 12.23 -30.91 -45.01
CA ALA A 21 10.92 -30.73 -44.35
C ALA A 21 11.02 -31.06 -42.86
N MET A 22 11.81 -32.06 -42.50
CA MET A 22 12.05 -32.45 -41.11
C MET A 22 12.90 -31.42 -40.35
N ALA A 23 13.93 -30.86 -40.99
CA ALA A 23 14.71 -29.77 -40.40
C ALA A 23 13.85 -28.52 -40.16
N THR A 24 12.90 -28.25 -41.05
CA THR A 24 11.98 -27.11 -40.90
C THR A 24 10.94 -27.35 -39.81
N LEU A 25 10.39 -28.57 -39.70
CA LEU A 25 9.48 -28.96 -38.62
C LEU A 25 10.16 -28.89 -37.25
N ASP A 26 11.42 -29.32 -37.17
CA ASP A 26 12.24 -29.22 -35.95
C ASP A 26 12.44 -27.76 -35.54
N LEU A 27 12.84 -26.90 -36.50
CA LEU A 27 13.15 -25.50 -36.19
C LEU A 27 11.92 -24.66 -35.83
N VAL A 28 10.80 -24.90 -36.50
CA VAL A 28 9.61 -24.05 -36.41
C VAL A 28 8.62 -24.54 -35.35
N LEU A 29 8.55 -25.85 -35.10
CA LEU A 29 7.55 -26.41 -34.20
C LEU A 29 8.17 -27.06 -32.97
N VAL A 30 9.12 -27.99 -33.17
CA VAL A 30 9.63 -28.82 -32.07
C VAL A 30 10.49 -28.01 -31.12
N ARG A 31 11.46 -27.23 -31.62
CA ARG A 31 12.34 -26.42 -30.76
C ARG A 31 11.59 -25.34 -29.98
N PRO A 32 10.65 -24.58 -30.55
CA PRO A 32 9.86 -23.63 -29.76
C PRO A 32 9.00 -24.31 -28.69
N LEU A 33 8.40 -25.47 -28.98
CA LEU A 33 7.61 -26.23 -28.00
C LEU A 33 8.48 -26.80 -26.88
N VAL A 34 9.68 -27.31 -27.20
CA VAL A 34 10.64 -27.80 -26.20
C VAL A 34 11.17 -26.66 -25.35
N CYS A 35 11.47 -25.50 -25.95
CA CYS A 35 11.85 -24.29 -25.21
C CYS A 35 10.73 -23.78 -24.29
N ALA A 36 9.48 -23.78 -24.76
CA ALA A 36 8.32 -23.40 -23.95
C ALA A 36 8.09 -24.38 -22.79
N ALA A 37 8.19 -25.69 -23.03
CA ALA A 37 8.07 -26.72 -22.00
C ALA A 37 9.21 -26.62 -20.97
N GLY A 38 10.44 -26.37 -21.42
CA GLY A 38 11.60 -26.13 -20.55
C GLY A 38 11.45 -24.88 -19.69
N LEU A 39 10.93 -23.79 -20.25
CA LEU A 39 10.64 -22.56 -19.52
C LEU A 39 9.54 -22.76 -18.46
N CYS A 40 8.47 -23.47 -18.81
CA CYS A 40 7.40 -23.83 -17.87
C CYS A 40 7.91 -24.69 -16.71
N PHE A 41 8.75 -25.70 -17.00
CA PHE A 41 9.35 -26.54 -15.97
C PHE A 41 10.32 -25.77 -15.06
N TRP A 42 11.12 -24.87 -15.63
CA TRP A 42 12.01 -23.99 -14.89
C TRP A 42 11.25 -23.04 -13.96
N LEU A 43 10.19 -22.40 -14.45
CA LEU A 43 9.32 -21.53 -13.64
C LEU A 43 8.61 -22.29 -12.52
N TRP A 44 8.18 -23.54 -12.77
CA TRP A 44 7.59 -24.40 -11.75
C TRP A 44 8.59 -24.75 -10.64
N ARG A 45 9.83 -25.14 -10.99
CA ARG A 45 10.89 -25.40 -10.01
C ARG A 45 11.35 -24.15 -9.26
N PHE A 46 11.41 -23.01 -9.94
CA PHE A 46 11.76 -21.73 -9.32
C PHE A 46 10.73 -21.31 -8.26
N LYS A 47 9.43 -21.56 -8.52
CA LYS A 47 8.34 -21.35 -7.55
C LYS A 47 8.48 -22.22 -6.30
N GLU A 48 8.87 -23.50 -6.45
CA GLU A 48 9.12 -24.37 -5.29
C GLU A 48 10.29 -23.88 -4.44
N MET A 49 11.35 -23.36 -5.06
CA MET A 49 12.56 -22.94 -4.35
C MET A 49 12.42 -21.57 -3.67
N HIS A 50 11.57 -20.68 -4.19
CA HIS A 50 11.47 -19.29 -3.70
C HIS A 50 10.00 -18.83 -3.54
N PRO A 51 9.23 -19.40 -2.61
CA PRO A 51 7.80 -19.12 -2.47
C PRO A 51 7.46 -17.66 -2.12
N LYS A 52 8.42 -16.89 -1.59
CA LYS A 52 8.25 -15.47 -1.21
C LYS A 52 8.53 -14.48 -2.35
N LEU A 53 9.14 -14.89 -3.46
CA LEU A 53 9.55 -14.02 -4.58
C LEU A 53 8.55 -14.01 -5.76
N VAL A 54 7.44 -14.73 -5.65
CA VAL A 54 6.49 -15.01 -6.74
C VAL A 54 5.69 -13.79 -7.21
N ILE A 55 5.71 -12.67 -6.50
CA ILE A 55 4.93 -11.48 -6.89
C ILE A 55 5.51 -10.78 -8.14
N ASN A 56 6.78 -11.02 -8.50
CA ASN A 56 7.45 -10.33 -9.62
C ASN A 56 7.74 -11.18 -10.86
N SER A 57 7.13 -12.36 -11.04
CA SER A 57 7.28 -13.17 -12.27
C SER A 57 6.43 -12.67 -13.45
N LEU A 58 6.26 -11.34 -13.57
CA LEU A 58 5.40 -10.69 -14.56
C LEU A 58 5.98 -10.75 -15.98
N GLY A 59 7.31 -10.60 -16.10
CA GLY A 59 7.98 -10.55 -17.40
C GLY A 59 7.81 -11.82 -18.23
N SER A 60 7.81 -12.99 -17.59
CA SER A 60 7.78 -14.29 -18.30
C SER A 60 6.41 -14.61 -18.90
N LEU A 61 5.31 -14.21 -18.25
CA LEU A 61 3.95 -14.44 -18.74
C LEU A 61 3.52 -13.40 -19.77
N THR A 62 3.94 -12.14 -19.61
CA THR A 62 3.76 -11.10 -20.63
C THR A 62 4.52 -11.45 -21.91
N LEU A 63 5.72 -12.03 -21.80
CA LEU A 63 6.48 -12.53 -22.94
C LEU A 63 5.76 -13.69 -23.64
N LEU A 64 5.19 -14.63 -22.89
CA LEU A 64 4.40 -15.75 -23.43
C LEU A 64 3.12 -15.27 -24.15
N ALA A 65 2.43 -14.26 -23.59
CA ALA A 65 1.28 -13.64 -24.23
C ALA A 65 1.67 -12.89 -25.52
N LEU A 66 2.77 -12.13 -25.50
CA LEU A 66 3.32 -11.46 -26.69
C LEU A 66 3.74 -12.46 -27.78
N CYS A 67 4.39 -13.56 -27.41
CA CYS A 67 4.76 -14.62 -28.34
C CYS A 67 3.52 -15.27 -28.96
N SER A 68 2.46 -15.50 -28.18
CA SER A 68 1.18 -16.02 -28.69
C SER A 68 0.53 -15.04 -29.68
N SER A 69 0.48 -13.74 -29.36
CA SER A 69 -0.07 -12.71 -30.25
C SER A 69 0.73 -12.51 -31.54
N LEU A 70 2.06 -12.69 -31.51
CA LEU A 70 2.91 -12.65 -32.69
C LEU A 70 2.69 -13.85 -33.61
N VAL A 71 2.50 -15.04 -33.05
CA VAL A 71 2.13 -16.25 -33.81
C VAL A 71 0.73 -16.08 -34.44
N GLU A 72 -0.22 -15.50 -33.70
CA GLU A 72 -1.55 -15.14 -34.23
C GLU A 72 -1.49 -14.13 -35.37
N PHE A 73 -0.69 -13.06 -35.24
CA PHE A 73 -0.49 -12.08 -36.31
C PHE A 73 0.13 -12.73 -37.56
N TRP A 74 1.10 -13.62 -37.38
CA TRP A 74 1.76 -14.31 -38.49
C TRP A 74 0.82 -15.27 -39.23
N LEU A 75 -0.01 -16.02 -38.50
CA LEU A 75 -0.99 -16.94 -39.07
C LEU A 75 -2.23 -16.24 -39.65
N GLY A 76 -2.71 -15.17 -39.01
CA GLY A 76 -3.94 -14.47 -39.36
C GLY A 76 -3.79 -13.38 -40.43
N SER A 77 -2.59 -12.82 -40.61
CA SER A 77 -2.33 -11.76 -41.62
C SER A 77 -2.29 -12.27 -43.06
N GLY A 78 -2.50 -13.57 -43.28
CA GLY A 78 -2.45 -14.19 -44.61
C GLY A 78 -1.04 -14.35 -45.17
N TRP A 79 0.02 -14.00 -44.42
CA TRP A 79 1.43 -14.18 -44.83
C TRP A 79 1.98 -15.59 -44.54
N GLY A 80 1.40 -16.32 -43.57
CA GLY A 80 1.78 -17.71 -43.30
C GLY A 80 1.37 -18.70 -44.41
N LEU A 81 0.24 -18.47 -45.08
CA LEU A 81 -0.26 -19.33 -46.16
C LEU A 81 0.65 -19.33 -47.42
N PRO A 82 1.12 -18.18 -47.93
CA PRO A 82 2.14 -18.12 -48.98
C PRO A 82 3.46 -18.78 -48.58
N PHE A 83 3.85 -18.70 -47.31
CA PHE A 83 5.10 -19.29 -46.81
C PHE A 83 5.05 -20.83 -46.82
N PHE A 84 3.92 -21.44 -46.43
CA PHE A 84 3.73 -22.89 -46.57
C PHE A 84 3.58 -23.34 -48.04
N ALA A 85 3.00 -22.51 -48.90
CA ALA A 85 2.94 -22.77 -50.34
C ALA A 85 4.32 -22.66 -51.04
N LEU A 86 5.22 -21.80 -50.53
CA LEU A 86 6.58 -21.65 -51.04
C LEU A 86 7.51 -22.82 -50.67
N VAL A 87 7.26 -23.46 -49.52
CA VAL A 87 8.10 -24.54 -48.99
C VAL A 87 7.53 -25.93 -49.32
N GLY A 88 6.21 -26.06 -49.47
CA GLY A 88 5.54 -27.27 -49.95
C GLY A 88 4.90 -27.00 -51.30
N GLY A 89 5.64 -27.21 -52.39
CA GLY A 89 5.21 -26.86 -53.75
C GLY A 89 3.78 -27.28 -54.08
N GLU A 90 3.04 -26.34 -54.72
CA GLU A 90 1.68 -26.28 -55.30
C GLU A 90 0.52 -27.20 -54.81
N ASN A 91 0.74 -28.25 -54.03
CA ASN A 91 -0.27 -29.21 -53.57
C ASN A 91 -0.20 -29.50 -52.05
N ALA A 92 0.58 -28.75 -51.26
CA ALA A 92 0.64 -28.95 -49.81
C ALA A 92 -0.59 -28.36 -49.09
N LEU A 93 -1.69 -29.12 -49.09
CA LEU A 93 -2.80 -28.89 -48.17
C LEU A 93 -2.28 -29.02 -46.73
N VAL A 94 -2.50 -27.98 -45.91
CA VAL A 94 -2.39 -28.10 -44.45
C VAL A 94 -3.22 -29.32 -44.04
N PRO A 95 -2.65 -30.32 -43.34
CA PRO A 95 -3.41 -31.51 -42.95
C PRO A 95 -4.67 -31.06 -42.21
N ALA A 96 -5.85 -31.41 -42.72
CA ALA A 96 -7.15 -31.08 -42.11
C ALA A 96 -7.22 -31.51 -40.63
N ASN A 97 -6.35 -32.43 -40.23
CA ASN A 97 -6.20 -33.01 -38.91
C ASN A 97 -5.56 -32.03 -37.89
N LEU A 98 -4.89 -30.94 -38.32
CA LEU A 98 -4.23 -29.96 -37.43
C LEU A 98 -5.13 -28.79 -37.03
N ALA A 99 -6.13 -28.45 -37.86
CA ALA A 99 -7.08 -27.36 -37.58
C ALA A 99 -7.79 -27.47 -36.21
N PRO A 100 -8.33 -28.65 -35.79
CA PRO A 100 -8.97 -28.76 -34.47
C PRO A 100 -7.98 -28.59 -33.32
N PHE A 101 -6.70 -28.94 -33.51
CA PHE A 101 -5.67 -28.76 -32.48
C PHE A 101 -5.30 -27.29 -32.28
N CYS A 102 -5.13 -26.54 -33.38
CA CYS A 102 -4.89 -25.09 -33.31
C CYS A 102 -6.07 -24.35 -32.68
N ALA A 103 -7.31 -24.73 -33.02
CA ALA A 103 -8.50 -24.15 -32.41
C ALA A 103 -8.59 -24.46 -30.91
N ALA A 104 -8.37 -25.70 -30.50
CA ALA A 104 -8.38 -26.09 -29.09
C ALA A 104 -7.29 -25.37 -28.28
N TRP A 105 -6.08 -25.23 -28.85
CA TRP A 105 -4.99 -24.46 -28.24
C TRP A 105 -5.38 -22.99 -28.05
N PHE A 106 -5.89 -22.35 -29.09
CA PHE A 106 -6.31 -20.94 -29.09
C PHE A 106 -7.40 -20.65 -28.03
N TRP A 107 -8.42 -21.51 -27.93
CA TRP A 107 -9.47 -21.34 -26.92
C TRP A 107 -8.97 -21.64 -25.51
N GLY A 108 -8.09 -22.63 -25.36
CA GLY A 108 -7.48 -22.98 -24.09
C GLY A 108 -6.62 -21.86 -23.50
N THR A 109 -5.80 -21.20 -24.32
CA THR A 109 -4.95 -20.09 -23.87
C THR A 109 -5.77 -18.87 -23.43
N ARG A 110 -6.83 -18.52 -24.17
CA ARG A 110 -7.71 -17.40 -23.81
C ARG A 110 -8.50 -17.68 -22.53
N GLY A 111 -9.03 -18.90 -22.36
CA GLY A 111 -9.70 -19.33 -21.14
C GLY A 111 -8.78 -19.31 -19.91
N GLY A 112 -7.54 -19.78 -20.08
CA GLY A 112 -6.52 -19.76 -19.02
C GLY A 112 -6.16 -18.35 -18.54
N LEU A 113 -6.01 -17.40 -19.47
CA LEU A 113 -5.70 -16.01 -19.14
C LEU A 113 -6.87 -15.32 -18.39
N ALA A 114 -8.11 -15.58 -18.81
CA ALA A 114 -9.30 -15.10 -18.13
C ALA A 114 -9.37 -15.62 -16.68
N TRP A 115 -9.13 -16.92 -16.48
CA TRP A 115 -9.12 -17.55 -15.15
C TRP A 115 -8.04 -16.98 -14.22
N PHE A 116 -6.83 -16.73 -14.76
CA PHE A 116 -5.73 -16.17 -13.97
C PHE A 116 -6.02 -14.73 -13.53
N THR A 117 -6.58 -13.92 -14.42
CA THR A 117 -7.00 -12.54 -14.13
C THR A 117 -8.06 -12.50 -13.03
N MET A 118 -9.05 -13.40 -13.08
CA MET A 118 -10.06 -13.56 -12.03
C MET A 118 -9.43 -13.87 -10.68
N THR A 119 -8.54 -14.86 -10.64
CA THR A 119 -7.90 -15.33 -9.40
C THR A 119 -7.10 -14.20 -8.75
N LYS A 120 -6.39 -13.39 -9.54
CA LYS A 120 -5.64 -12.25 -9.01
C LYS A 120 -6.56 -11.17 -8.44
N LEU A 121 -7.65 -10.83 -9.14
CA LEU A 121 -8.62 -9.85 -8.62
C LEU A 121 -9.27 -10.33 -7.32
N VAL A 122 -9.55 -11.63 -7.18
CA VAL A 122 -10.03 -12.23 -5.93
C VAL A 122 -8.97 -12.08 -4.81
N LEU A 123 -7.71 -12.39 -5.09
CA LEU A 123 -6.61 -12.28 -4.12
C LEU A 123 -6.32 -10.83 -3.70
N LEU A 124 -6.59 -9.84 -4.56
CA LEU A 124 -6.52 -8.42 -4.23
C LEU A 124 -7.76 -7.90 -3.48
N GLY A 125 -8.67 -8.80 -3.06
CA GLY A 125 -9.87 -8.47 -2.29
C GLY A 125 -11.06 -7.99 -3.14
N TRP A 126 -11.05 -8.23 -4.45
CA TRP A 126 -12.07 -7.76 -5.39
C TRP A 126 -12.83 -8.95 -6.04
N PRO A 127 -13.51 -9.79 -5.24
CA PRO A 127 -14.06 -11.05 -5.73
C PRO A 127 -15.18 -10.87 -6.76
N LEU A 128 -16.02 -9.84 -6.60
CA LEU A 128 -17.09 -9.52 -7.53
C LEU A 128 -16.54 -9.07 -8.89
N THR A 129 -15.58 -8.15 -8.89
CA THR A 129 -14.93 -7.67 -10.11
C THR A 129 -14.19 -8.79 -10.83
N GLY A 130 -13.50 -9.67 -10.08
CA GLY A 130 -12.88 -10.87 -10.62
C GLY A 130 -13.90 -11.77 -11.32
N GLY A 131 -15.00 -12.10 -10.66
CA GLY A 131 -16.07 -12.92 -11.23
C GLY A 131 -16.65 -12.32 -12.51
N PHE A 132 -17.02 -11.04 -12.51
CA PHE A 132 -17.57 -10.38 -13.71
C PHE A 132 -16.58 -10.35 -14.87
N ALA A 133 -15.29 -10.10 -14.61
CA ALA A 133 -14.26 -10.12 -15.65
C ALA A 133 -14.14 -11.51 -16.29
N PHE A 134 -14.18 -12.57 -15.47
CA PHE A 134 -14.15 -13.95 -15.96
C PHE A 134 -15.35 -14.29 -16.83
N PHE A 135 -16.56 -14.03 -16.34
CA PHE A 135 -17.79 -14.33 -17.09
C PHE A 135 -17.88 -13.53 -18.39
N GLY A 136 -17.47 -12.26 -18.37
CA GLY A 136 -17.39 -11.44 -19.57
C GLY A 136 -16.43 -12.02 -20.61
N ALA A 137 -15.23 -12.43 -20.18
CA ALA A 137 -14.22 -13.03 -21.06
C ALA A 137 -14.67 -14.39 -21.61
N MET A 138 -15.25 -15.26 -20.78
CA MET A 138 -15.76 -16.57 -21.21
C MET A 138 -16.95 -16.44 -22.15
N PHE A 139 -17.85 -15.49 -21.91
CA PHE A 139 -18.95 -15.19 -22.81
C PHE A 139 -18.45 -14.66 -24.16
N TRP A 140 -17.44 -13.78 -24.16
CA TRP A 140 -16.80 -13.28 -25.37
C TRP A 140 -16.17 -14.42 -26.20
N ILE A 141 -15.42 -15.29 -25.53
CA ILE A 141 -14.83 -16.50 -26.13
C ILE A 141 -15.93 -17.36 -26.77
N PHE A 142 -17.02 -17.60 -26.05
CA PHE A 142 -18.15 -18.39 -26.54
C PHE A 142 -18.84 -17.73 -27.75
N LEU A 143 -19.01 -16.41 -27.75
CA LEU A 143 -19.62 -15.68 -28.86
C LEU A 143 -18.74 -15.72 -30.12
N GLN A 144 -17.42 -15.59 -29.96
CA GLN A 144 -16.47 -15.76 -31.06
C GLN A 144 -16.49 -17.18 -31.63
N TRP A 145 -16.61 -18.19 -30.77
CA TRP A 145 -16.78 -19.57 -31.20
C TRP A 145 -18.09 -19.77 -31.98
N LEU A 146 -19.20 -19.22 -31.49
CA LEU A 146 -20.49 -19.26 -32.21
C LEU A 146 -20.43 -18.57 -33.56
N LEU A 147 -19.71 -17.45 -33.68
CA LEU A 147 -19.50 -16.74 -34.95
C LEU A 147 -18.70 -17.55 -35.97
N GLN A 148 -17.77 -18.38 -35.50
CA GLN A 148 -16.95 -19.22 -36.37
C GLN A 148 -17.67 -20.51 -36.79
N VAL A 149 -18.49 -21.10 -35.92
CA VAL A 149 -19.14 -22.40 -36.16
C VAL A 149 -20.53 -22.24 -36.76
N GLY A 150 -21.27 -21.23 -36.35
CA GLY A 150 -22.60 -20.93 -36.87
C GLY A 150 -22.49 -19.90 -37.98
N ASN A 151 -22.94 -20.23 -39.18
CA ASN A 151 -23.12 -19.30 -40.31
C ASN A 151 -24.27 -18.31 -40.04
N VAL A 152 -24.27 -17.72 -38.84
CA VAL A 152 -25.32 -16.87 -38.27
C VAL A 152 -25.13 -15.47 -38.83
N HIS A 153 -26.23 -14.84 -39.27
CA HIS A 153 -26.23 -13.50 -39.83
C HIS A 153 -25.52 -12.51 -38.90
N SER A 154 -24.45 -11.89 -39.43
CA SER A 154 -23.57 -10.94 -38.75
C SER A 154 -24.32 -9.84 -37.98
N HIS A 155 -25.46 -9.38 -38.49
CA HIS A 155 -26.26 -8.33 -37.87
C HIS A 155 -26.85 -8.70 -36.50
N LEU A 156 -27.25 -9.97 -36.29
CA LEU A 156 -27.81 -10.39 -35.01
C LEU A 156 -26.72 -10.47 -33.93
N VAL A 157 -25.52 -10.89 -34.33
CA VAL A 157 -24.38 -10.97 -33.43
C VAL A 157 -23.83 -9.59 -33.10
N THR A 158 -23.74 -8.69 -34.07
CA THR A 158 -23.35 -7.30 -33.83
C THR A 158 -24.32 -6.62 -32.85
N PHE A 159 -25.63 -6.84 -32.99
CA PHE A 159 -26.62 -6.30 -32.05
C PHE A 159 -26.46 -6.89 -30.65
N GLY A 160 -26.33 -8.22 -30.53
CA GLY A 160 -26.06 -8.88 -29.25
C GLY A 160 -24.77 -8.38 -28.59
N MET A 161 -23.75 -8.07 -29.40
CA MET A 161 -22.47 -7.52 -28.94
C MET A 161 -22.60 -6.12 -28.35
N TRP A 162 -23.37 -5.23 -28.99
CA TRP A 162 -23.63 -3.89 -28.45
C TRP A 162 -24.46 -3.93 -27.16
N VAL A 163 -25.45 -4.81 -27.08
CA VAL A 163 -26.24 -5.00 -25.85
C VAL A 163 -25.37 -5.52 -24.70
N LEU A 164 -24.52 -6.52 -24.98
CA LEU A 164 -23.61 -7.06 -23.97
C LEU A 164 -22.56 -6.03 -23.54
N LEU A 165 -21.97 -5.28 -24.48
CA LEU A 165 -21.01 -4.22 -24.16
C LEU A 165 -21.67 -3.14 -23.29
N GLY A 166 -22.90 -2.74 -23.62
CA GLY A 166 -23.71 -1.85 -22.79
C GLY A 166 -23.93 -2.40 -21.38
N LEU A 167 -24.26 -3.69 -21.26
CA LEU A 167 -24.45 -4.36 -19.97
C LEU A 167 -23.15 -4.51 -19.17
N LEU A 168 -22.02 -4.81 -19.80
CA LEU A 168 -20.71 -4.92 -19.15
C LEU A 168 -20.19 -3.56 -18.68
N VAL A 169 -20.39 -2.50 -19.48
CA VAL A 169 -20.11 -1.13 -19.07
C VAL A 169 -21.02 -0.74 -17.91
N LEU A 170 -22.31 -1.05 -17.98
CA LEU A 170 -23.24 -0.79 -16.89
C LEU A 170 -22.82 -1.54 -15.62
N MET A 171 -22.52 -2.84 -15.70
CA MET A 171 -22.17 -3.64 -14.53
C MET A 171 -20.76 -3.38 -13.99
N GLY A 172 -19.81 -2.92 -14.80
CA GLY A 172 -18.44 -2.60 -14.36
C GLY A 172 -18.30 -1.16 -13.86
N VAL A 173 -18.88 -0.20 -14.60
CA VAL A 173 -18.73 1.23 -14.30
C VAL A 173 -19.74 1.69 -13.24
N LEU A 174 -20.96 1.14 -13.22
CA LEU A 174 -21.98 1.57 -12.26
C LEU A 174 -21.57 1.27 -10.80
N PRO A 175 -21.04 0.09 -10.42
CA PRO A 175 -20.59 -0.15 -9.05
C PRO A 175 -19.42 0.74 -8.64
N LEU A 176 -18.47 0.99 -9.55
CA LEU A 176 -17.35 1.91 -9.30
C LEU A 176 -17.85 3.35 -9.10
N PHE A 177 -18.82 3.79 -9.91
CA PHE A 177 -19.43 5.10 -9.79
C PHE A 177 -20.27 5.23 -8.52
N LEU A 178 -21.04 4.19 -8.16
CA LEU A 178 -21.83 4.14 -6.93
C LEU A 178 -20.94 4.14 -5.69
N GLU A 179 -19.83 3.41 -5.69
CA GLU A 179 -18.87 3.38 -4.58
C GLU A 179 -18.11 4.70 -4.45
N ALA A 180 -17.66 5.28 -5.57
CA ALA A 180 -17.06 6.61 -5.59
C ALA A 180 -18.03 7.70 -5.11
N HIS A 181 -19.31 7.60 -5.50
CA HIS A 181 -20.37 8.50 -5.06
C HIS A 181 -20.72 8.32 -3.58
N LYS A 182 -20.73 7.08 -3.06
CA LYS A 182 -20.91 6.76 -1.64
C LYS A 182 -19.78 7.36 -0.80
N LYS A 183 -18.52 7.15 -1.19
CA LYS A 183 -17.35 7.78 -0.53
C LYS A 183 -17.40 9.31 -0.61
N SER A 184 -17.81 9.88 -1.75
CA SER A 184 -17.99 11.33 -1.89
C SER A 184 -19.08 11.89 -0.97
N ARG A 185 -20.19 11.17 -0.74
CA ARG A 185 -21.22 11.55 0.24
C ARG A 185 -20.70 11.45 1.67
N GLN A 186 -20.02 10.36 2.03
CA GLN A 186 -19.39 10.21 3.35
C GLN A 186 -18.41 11.36 3.64
N VAL A 187 -17.62 11.78 2.63
CA VAL A 187 -16.71 12.92 2.74
C VAL A 187 -17.47 14.25 2.89
N LYS A 188 -18.62 14.44 2.22
CA LYS A 188 -19.46 15.65 2.38
C LYS A 188 -20.13 15.72 3.74
N ASP A 189 -20.60 14.60 4.28
CA ASP A 189 -21.23 14.54 5.61
C ASP A 189 -20.20 14.82 6.72
N LEU A 190 -18.94 14.42 6.53
CA LEU A 190 -17.83 14.77 7.42
C LEU A 190 -17.39 16.24 7.26
N SER A 191 -17.40 16.77 6.03
CA SER A 191 -17.05 18.17 5.73
C SER A 191 -18.07 19.19 6.25
N GLY A 192 -19.28 18.78 6.61
CA GLY A 192 -20.31 19.65 7.17
C GLY A 192 -20.06 20.03 8.65
N LYS A 193 -19.12 19.36 9.32
CA LYS A 193 -18.82 19.59 10.74
C LYS A 193 -17.41 20.09 11.04
N ASP A 194 -16.44 19.97 10.12
CA ASP A 194 -15.12 20.55 10.30
C ASP A 194 -14.50 21.07 9.01
N GLN A 195 -14.04 22.32 9.05
CA GLN A 195 -13.56 23.10 7.92
C GLN A 195 -12.07 22.87 7.62
N GLN A 196 -11.54 21.67 7.84
CA GLN A 196 -10.13 21.37 7.67
C GLN A 196 -9.89 20.07 6.90
N MET A 197 -10.38 20.04 5.66
CA MET A 197 -9.99 19.00 4.71
C MET A 197 -8.57 19.28 4.20
N THR A 198 -7.67 18.30 4.29
CA THR A 198 -6.33 18.40 3.71
C THR A 198 -6.41 18.42 2.18
N LYS A 199 -5.64 19.31 1.54
CA LYS A 199 -5.58 19.47 0.08
C LYS A 199 -5.22 18.18 -0.67
N SER A 200 -4.60 17.20 0.00
CA SER A 200 -4.27 15.88 -0.54
C SER A 200 -5.51 15.03 -0.85
N THR A 201 -6.48 14.97 0.07
CA THR A 201 -7.74 14.23 -0.11
C THR A 201 -8.57 14.78 -1.25
N GLN A 202 -8.60 16.11 -1.40
CA GLN A 202 -9.29 16.77 -2.51
C GLN A 202 -8.62 16.46 -3.87
N ARG A 203 -7.29 16.37 -3.92
CA ARG A 203 -6.54 15.98 -5.13
C ARG A 203 -6.78 14.52 -5.50
N ALA A 204 -6.82 13.60 -4.52
CA ALA A 204 -7.09 12.18 -4.76
C ALA A 204 -8.49 11.96 -5.36
N VAL A 205 -9.52 12.63 -4.79
CA VAL A 205 -10.90 12.56 -5.31
C VAL A 205 -11.02 13.19 -6.70
N GLN A 206 -10.31 14.29 -6.96
CA GLN A 206 -10.27 14.90 -8.31
C GLN A 206 -9.53 14.02 -9.33
N SER A 207 -8.45 13.34 -8.93
CA SER A 207 -7.72 12.40 -9.79
C SER A 207 -8.58 11.20 -10.17
N LEU A 208 -9.30 10.62 -9.20
CA LEU A 208 -10.28 9.54 -9.42
C LEU A 208 -11.42 9.97 -10.36
N ARG A 209 -11.92 11.21 -10.21
CA ARG A 209 -12.92 11.77 -11.13
C ARG A 209 -12.38 11.93 -12.55
N ARG A 210 -11.15 12.44 -12.72
CA ARG A 210 -10.54 12.63 -14.04
C ARG A 210 -10.21 11.29 -14.71
N GLY A 211 -9.67 10.33 -13.96
CA GLY A 211 -9.41 8.98 -14.45
C GLY A 211 -10.69 8.24 -14.84
N GLY A 212 -11.74 8.32 -14.03
CA GLY A 212 -13.05 7.73 -14.34
C GLY A 212 -13.72 8.35 -15.57
N VAL A 213 -13.62 9.67 -15.77
CA VAL A 213 -14.12 10.34 -16.97
C VAL A 213 -13.33 9.92 -18.21
N LEU A 214 -12.00 9.80 -18.12
CA LEU A 214 -11.17 9.38 -19.26
C LEU A 214 -11.46 7.93 -19.69
N LEU A 215 -11.74 7.05 -18.71
CA LEU A 215 -12.10 5.64 -18.89
C LEU A 215 -13.46 5.45 -19.58
N VAL A 216 -14.42 6.35 -19.37
CA VAL A 216 -15.76 6.26 -19.96
C VAL A 216 -15.84 7.01 -21.29
N VAL A 217 -15.15 8.15 -21.40
CA VAL A 217 -15.25 9.00 -22.59
C VAL A 217 -14.41 8.46 -23.75
N SER A 218 -13.22 7.88 -23.52
CA SER A 218 -12.37 7.41 -24.64
C SER A 218 -13.02 6.29 -25.48
N PRO A 219 -13.65 5.25 -24.91
CA PRO A 219 -14.33 4.22 -25.70
C PRO A 219 -15.58 4.74 -26.42
N LEU A 220 -16.32 5.66 -25.81
CA LEU A 220 -17.50 6.27 -26.42
C LEU A 220 -17.13 7.24 -27.56
N LEU A 221 -16.05 8.01 -27.39
CA LEU A 221 -15.55 8.90 -28.45
C LEU A 221 -15.01 8.09 -29.64
N ALA A 222 -14.29 6.99 -29.37
CA ALA A 222 -13.85 6.05 -30.40
C ALA A 222 -15.04 5.39 -31.13
N ALA A 223 -16.11 5.06 -30.41
CA ALA A 223 -17.35 4.57 -31.02
C ALA A 223 -18.04 5.64 -31.89
N CYS A 224 -18.14 6.89 -31.44
CA CYS A 224 -18.78 7.97 -32.20
C CYS A 224 -18.01 8.39 -33.45
N ILE A 225 -16.67 8.42 -33.40
CA ILE A 225 -15.84 8.79 -34.55
C ILE A 225 -15.95 7.76 -35.69
N THR A 226 -16.38 6.53 -35.38
CA THR A 226 -16.35 5.40 -36.32
C THR A 226 -17.71 5.07 -36.90
N THR A 227 -18.80 5.56 -36.30
CA THR A 227 -20.16 5.46 -36.86
C THR A 227 -20.39 6.37 -38.07
N GLU A 228 -19.55 7.37 -38.32
CA GLU A 228 -19.67 8.29 -39.46
C GLU A 228 -18.85 7.89 -40.71
N TRP A 229 -18.19 6.72 -40.73
CA TRP A 229 -17.38 6.28 -41.86
C TRP A 229 -17.97 5.20 -42.84
N PRO A 230 -19.29 5.07 -43.12
CA PRO A 230 -19.78 3.95 -43.93
C PRO A 230 -19.71 4.12 -45.47
N SER A 231 -18.81 4.92 -46.05
CA SER A 231 -18.85 5.22 -47.50
C SER A 231 -17.83 4.51 -48.41
N LEU A 232 -16.99 3.59 -47.92
CA LEU A 232 -16.00 2.90 -48.76
C LEU A 232 -16.04 1.38 -48.59
N GLY A 233 -16.99 0.74 -49.28
CA GLY A 233 -17.24 -0.71 -49.20
C GLY A 233 -16.04 -1.60 -49.58
N ARG A 234 -15.36 -2.15 -48.58
CA ARG A 234 -14.47 -3.32 -48.74
C ARG A 234 -14.73 -4.39 -47.66
N PRO A 235 -14.66 -5.69 -48.00
CA PRO A 235 -15.02 -6.81 -47.12
C PRO A 235 -13.99 -7.15 -46.03
N PHE A 236 -13.04 -6.26 -45.71
CA PHE A 236 -11.99 -6.50 -44.72
C PHE A 236 -12.32 -5.98 -43.30
N GLU A 237 -13.49 -5.40 -43.11
CA GLU A 237 -13.79 -4.55 -41.94
C GLU A 237 -14.01 -5.32 -40.63
N GLY A 238 -14.55 -6.55 -40.66
CA GLY A 238 -14.86 -7.29 -39.42
C GLY A 238 -13.65 -7.70 -38.57
N HIS A 239 -12.53 -8.05 -39.21
CA HIS A 239 -11.36 -8.58 -38.53
C HIS A 239 -10.52 -7.49 -37.83
N PHE A 240 -10.53 -6.27 -38.38
CA PHE A 240 -9.79 -5.13 -37.82
C PHE A 240 -10.38 -4.67 -36.47
N TRP A 241 -11.71 -4.66 -36.34
CA TRP A 241 -12.39 -4.30 -35.09
C TRP A 241 -12.12 -5.29 -33.96
N LEU A 242 -12.16 -6.59 -34.26
CA LEU A 242 -11.90 -7.63 -33.29
C LEU A 242 -10.46 -7.58 -32.77
N MET A 243 -9.49 -7.32 -33.64
CA MET A 243 -8.09 -7.14 -33.21
C MET A 243 -7.91 -5.89 -32.35
N THR A 244 -8.55 -4.77 -32.69
CA THR A 244 -8.38 -3.51 -31.94
C THR A 244 -8.95 -3.62 -30.52
N ILE A 245 -10.09 -4.29 -30.36
CA ILE A 245 -10.70 -4.54 -29.05
C ILE A 245 -9.83 -5.49 -28.23
N ASP A 246 -9.33 -6.58 -28.82
CA ASP A 246 -8.44 -7.53 -28.13
C ASP A 246 -7.15 -6.84 -27.64
N HIS A 247 -6.55 -5.95 -28.44
CA HIS A 247 -5.35 -5.19 -28.04
C HIS A 247 -5.63 -4.19 -26.91
N LEU A 248 -6.79 -3.52 -26.93
CA LEU A 248 -7.20 -2.62 -25.84
C LEU A 248 -7.44 -3.38 -24.53
N VAL A 249 -8.07 -4.56 -24.59
CA VAL A 249 -8.29 -5.40 -23.41
C VAL A 249 -6.96 -5.94 -22.87
N LEU A 250 -6.04 -6.39 -23.73
CA LEU A 250 -4.69 -6.82 -23.31
C LEU A 250 -3.88 -5.66 -22.70
N LEU A 251 -3.95 -4.46 -23.29
CA LEU A 251 -3.27 -3.28 -22.75
C LEU A 251 -3.80 -2.92 -21.37
N MET A 252 -5.12 -2.92 -21.20
CA MET A 252 -5.78 -2.67 -19.91
C MET A 252 -5.41 -3.73 -18.87
N ALA A 253 -5.43 -5.01 -19.24
CA ALA A 253 -4.99 -6.09 -18.37
C ALA A 253 -3.52 -5.92 -17.98
N THR A 254 -2.65 -5.55 -18.92
CA THR A 254 -1.22 -5.34 -18.64
C THR A 254 -0.97 -4.15 -17.71
N LEU A 255 -1.71 -3.05 -17.86
CA LEU A 255 -1.60 -1.88 -16.99
C LEU A 255 -2.10 -2.16 -15.56
N VAL A 256 -3.18 -2.93 -15.43
CA VAL A 256 -3.71 -3.35 -14.12
C VAL A 256 -2.83 -4.43 -13.48
N LEU A 257 -2.31 -5.38 -14.27
CA LEU A 257 -1.45 -6.44 -13.78
C LEU A 257 -0.02 -5.99 -13.49
N GLY A 258 0.45 -4.95 -14.20
CA GLY A 258 1.79 -4.36 -14.17
C GLY A 258 2.13 -3.52 -12.94
N GLY A 259 1.19 -3.32 -12.01
CA GLY A 259 1.44 -2.53 -10.80
C GLY A 259 1.63 -1.03 -11.04
N VAL A 260 1.38 -0.54 -12.26
CA VAL A 260 1.40 0.90 -12.59
C VAL A 260 0.26 1.64 -11.86
N VAL A 261 -0.76 0.90 -11.43
CA VAL A 261 -1.74 1.35 -10.44
C VAL A 261 -1.55 0.49 -9.19
N ASP A 262 -0.61 0.87 -8.35
CA ASP A 262 -0.48 0.36 -6.99
C ASP A 262 -1.22 1.31 -6.04
N PRO A 263 -2.40 0.96 -5.51
CA PRO A 263 -3.13 1.83 -4.59
C PRO A 263 -2.65 1.69 -3.13
N ALA A 264 -1.74 0.76 -2.79
CA ALA A 264 -1.53 0.37 -1.39
C ALA A 264 -0.09 -0.03 -0.98
N GLY A 265 0.86 -0.17 -1.90
CA GLY A 265 2.13 -0.85 -1.62
C GLY A 265 3.26 -0.02 -0.99
N SER A 266 3.22 1.32 -1.02
CA SER A 266 4.32 2.15 -0.48
C SER A 266 4.05 2.77 0.90
N GLN A 267 2.84 2.64 1.44
CA GLN A 267 2.40 3.44 2.59
C GLN A 267 2.93 2.91 3.94
N HIS A 268 3.23 1.61 4.05
CA HIS A 268 3.56 0.99 5.34
C HIS A 268 4.98 1.20 5.86
N GLN A 269 5.95 1.57 5.02
CA GLN A 269 7.30 1.91 5.51
C GLN A 269 7.39 3.37 5.96
N ASP A 270 6.65 4.26 5.29
CA ASP A 270 6.58 5.68 5.67
C ASP A 270 5.75 5.88 6.94
N GLU A 271 4.67 5.11 7.15
CA GLU A 271 3.88 5.14 8.40
C GLU A 271 4.72 4.75 9.63
N ALA A 272 5.62 3.76 9.52
CA ALA A 272 6.48 3.36 10.64
C ALA A 272 7.53 4.43 10.99
N LEU A 273 8.00 5.21 10.01
CA LEU A 273 8.91 6.34 10.24
C LEU A 273 8.17 7.59 10.71
N GLU A 274 6.95 7.83 10.22
CA GLU A 274 6.08 8.93 10.63
C GLU A 274 5.51 8.72 12.05
N GLU A 275 5.26 7.48 12.46
CA GLU A 275 4.92 7.12 13.85
C GLU A 275 6.13 7.22 14.81
N LEU A 276 7.35 6.98 14.33
CA LEU A 276 8.58 7.28 15.08
C LEU A 276 8.89 8.78 15.10
N GLY A 277 8.34 9.54 14.16
CA GLY A 277 8.27 11.00 14.15
C GLY A 277 7.27 11.53 15.18
N PHE A 278 7.47 11.17 16.45
CA PHE A 278 6.65 11.59 17.59
C PHE A 278 6.85 13.08 17.89
N MET A 279 6.39 13.96 16.99
CA MET A 279 6.07 15.37 17.24
C MET A 279 4.98 15.79 16.27
N GLY A 280 3.75 15.82 16.78
CA GLY A 280 2.54 16.12 16.01
C GLY A 280 2.72 17.31 15.06
N HIS A 281 2.21 17.13 13.85
CA HIS A 281 2.09 18.15 12.80
C HIS A 281 1.06 19.24 13.17
N ASN A 282 1.12 19.77 14.39
CA ASN A 282 0.41 20.99 14.71
C ASN A 282 1.20 22.15 14.10
N GLN A 283 0.60 22.84 13.14
CA GLN A 283 1.09 24.09 12.54
C GLN A 283 1.15 25.27 13.55
N GLY A 284 1.06 24.99 14.84
CA GLY A 284 1.21 25.94 15.93
C GLY A 284 2.60 25.89 16.53
N LYS A 285 2.97 26.99 17.20
CA LYS A 285 4.18 27.08 18.02
C LYS A 285 4.30 25.83 18.91
N ARG A 286 5.36 25.05 18.70
CA ARG A 286 5.68 23.91 19.59
C ARG A 286 5.92 24.47 21.00
N ILE A 287 5.14 24.00 21.95
CA ILE A 287 5.24 24.40 23.35
C ILE A 287 5.64 23.15 24.13
N ALA A 288 6.84 23.17 24.70
CA ALA A 288 7.25 22.17 25.66
C ALA A 288 6.25 22.11 26.83
N PHE A 289 5.86 20.91 27.21
CA PHE A 289 4.97 20.65 28.32
C PHE A 289 5.62 19.61 29.25
N PRO A 290 6.19 20.03 30.38
CA PRO A 290 6.89 19.13 31.31
C PRO A 290 5.93 18.30 32.19
N GLY A 291 4.63 18.32 31.91
CA GLY A 291 3.58 17.86 32.81
C GLY A 291 3.15 18.93 33.82
N ARG A 292 2.00 18.71 34.44
CA ARG A 292 1.46 19.53 35.54
C ARG A 292 0.61 18.66 36.47
N VAL A 293 1.10 18.46 37.69
CA VAL A 293 0.38 17.76 38.75
C VAL A 293 -0.33 18.79 39.64
N ASN A 294 -1.65 18.75 39.64
CA ASN A 294 -2.48 19.66 40.42
C ASN A 294 -2.79 19.04 41.78
N ARG A 295 -2.26 19.61 42.88
CA ARG A 295 -2.43 19.05 44.25
C ARG A 295 -3.88 18.86 44.71
N ARG A 296 -4.81 19.65 44.15
CA ARG A 296 -6.25 19.60 44.48
C ARG A 296 -7.04 18.64 43.60
N SER A 297 -6.42 18.10 42.55
CA SER A 297 -7.08 17.14 41.68
C SER A 297 -7.11 15.76 42.34
N LYS A 298 -8.16 15.00 42.05
CA LYS A 298 -8.28 13.57 42.40
C LYS A 298 -7.86 12.65 41.25
N HIS A 299 -7.60 13.20 40.07
CA HIS A 299 -7.41 12.46 38.83
C HIS A 299 -6.14 12.92 38.12
N CYS A 300 -5.39 11.99 37.54
CA CYS A 300 -4.20 12.28 36.76
C CYS A 300 -4.21 11.49 35.45
N ILE A 301 -4.18 12.19 34.32
CA ILE A 301 -3.95 11.59 33.01
C ILE A 301 -2.46 11.32 32.87
N VAL A 302 -2.09 10.05 32.92
CA VAL A 302 -0.69 9.60 32.90
C VAL A 302 -0.23 9.12 31.54
N SER A 303 -1.15 8.79 30.63
CA SER A 303 -0.82 8.47 29.24
C SER A 303 -1.94 8.91 28.32
N PHE A 304 -1.59 9.58 27.22
CA PHE A 304 -2.54 10.11 26.26
C PHE A 304 -2.02 9.96 24.81
N PRO A 305 -2.89 9.59 23.86
CA PRO A 305 -2.47 9.33 22.49
C PRO A 305 -2.12 10.60 21.74
N GLY A 306 -0.85 10.73 21.30
CA GLY A 306 -0.33 11.91 20.61
C GLY A 306 -1.03 12.25 19.28
N LYS A 307 -1.75 11.29 18.67
CA LYS A 307 -2.58 11.50 17.48
C LYS A 307 -3.70 12.52 17.70
N TYR A 308 -4.17 12.68 18.93
CA TYR A 308 -5.29 13.53 19.32
C TYR A 308 -4.77 14.86 19.90
N ALA A 309 -3.95 15.57 19.11
CA ALA A 309 -3.26 16.75 19.57
C ALA A 309 -4.22 17.92 19.91
N GLY A 310 -5.38 17.99 19.26
CA GLY A 310 -6.40 19.01 19.54
C GLY A 310 -7.04 18.83 20.92
N GLU A 311 -7.44 17.60 21.25
CA GLU A 311 -7.93 17.17 22.55
C GLU A 311 -6.89 17.47 23.64
N TRP A 312 -5.63 17.11 23.37
CA TRP A 312 -4.52 17.34 24.27
C TRP A 312 -4.29 18.83 24.56
N ASP A 313 -4.26 19.67 23.52
CA ASP A 313 -4.08 21.10 23.67
C ASP A 313 -5.22 21.74 24.48
N ALA A 314 -6.45 21.25 24.31
CA ALA A 314 -7.59 21.67 25.12
C ALA A 314 -7.42 21.27 26.59
N ALA A 315 -6.92 20.07 26.87
CA ALA A 315 -6.58 19.60 28.21
C ALA A 315 -5.54 20.50 28.88
N VAL A 316 -4.42 20.74 28.18
CA VAL A 316 -3.30 21.56 28.67
C VAL A 316 -3.77 22.99 28.98
N ARG A 317 -4.61 23.60 28.12
CA ARG A 317 -5.19 24.92 28.38
C ARG A 317 -6.06 24.92 29.64
N LYS A 318 -6.95 23.94 29.80
CA LYS A 318 -7.80 23.82 31.00
C LYS A 318 -6.96 23.70 32.27
N VAL A 319 -5.98 22.80 32.27
CA VAL A 319 -5.11 22.51 33.42
C VAL A 319 -4.21 23.69 33.77
N LYS A 320 -3.84 24.51 32.77
CA LYS A 320 -3.11 25.76 33.03
C LYS A 320 -3.92 26.79 33.80
N LEU A 321 -5.22 26.87 33.53
CA LEU A 321 -6.13 27.89 34.06
C LEU A 321 -6.86 27.48 35.34
N GLN A 322 -7.03 26.17 35.58
CA GLN A 322 -7.87 25.65 36.66
C GLN A 322 -7.07 24.74 37.59
N GLU A 323 -6.98 25.08 38.88
CA GLU A 323 -6.23 24.29 39.88
C GLU A 323 -6.85 22.93 40.21
N ARG A 324 -8.16 22.77 40.00
CA ARG A 324 -8.88 21.51 40.27
C ARG A 324 -9.06 20.63 39.03
N ALA A 325 -8.65 21.10 37.85
CA ALA A 325 -8.68 20.27 36.65
C ALA A 325 -7.81 19.01 36.84
N PRO A 326 -8.10 17.91 36.12
CA PRO A 326 -7.27 16.70 36.14
C PRO A 326 -5.78 17.03 35.97
N SER A 327 -4.92 16.42 36.79
CA SER A 327 -3.47 16.47 36.57
C SER A 327 -3.11 15.87 35.22
N LEU A 328 -2.03 16.35 34.60
CA LEU A 328 -1.47 15.80 33.36
C LEU A 328 -0.02 15.43 33.60
N ALA A 329 0.29 14.14 33.72
CA ALA A 329 1.69 13.70 33.89
C ALA A 329 2.44 13.55 32.57
N CYS A 330 1.75 13.45 31.43
CA CYS A 330 2.35 13.28 30.10
C CYS A 330 3.33 14.44 29.80
N VAL A 331 4.48 14.10 29.20
CA VAL A 331 5.58 15.03 28.94
C VAL A 331 5.82 15.15 27.44
N PHE A 332 5.93 16.38 26.97
CA PHE A 332 6.28 16.71 25.59
C PHE A 332 7.46 17.68 25.59
N LEU A 333 8.63 17.18 25.17
CA LEU A 333 9.86 17.98 25.06
C LEU A 333 10.05 18.34 23.59
N THR A 334 10.19 19.63 23.29
CA THR A 334 10.18 20.13 21.90
C THR A 334 11.49 20.77 21.48
N ASP A 335 12.42 20.94 22.42
CA ASP A 335 13.69 21.61 22.18
C ASP A 335 14.74 21.13 23.20
N LYS A 336 16.01 21.47 22.93
CA LYS A 336 17.11 21.09 23.81
C LYS A 336 16.97 21.66 25.23
N ALA A 337 16.41 22.86 25.38
CA ALA A 337 16.25 23.51 26.67
C ALA A 337 15.23 22.80 27.57
N SER A 338 14.22 22.19 26.97
CA SER A 338 13.23 21.34 27.65
C SER A 338 13.72 19.90 27.89
N GLY A 339 14.84 19.50 27.28
CA GLY A 339 15.46 18.18 27.47
C GLY A 339 15.34 17.23 26.27
N LEU A 340 14.94 17.72 25.08
CA LEU A 340 14.98 16.92 23.86
C LEU A 340 16.43 16.54 23.53
N GLY A 341 16.66 15.24 23.30
CA GLY A 341 18.00 14.69 23.08
C GLY A 341 18.80 14.43 24.36
N GLU A 342 18.26 14.81 25.52
CA GLU A 342 18.94 14.58 26.80
C GLU A 342 18.64 13.18 27.36
N HIS A 343 19.66 12.61 28.00
CA HIS A 343 19.64 11.26 28.51
C HIS A 343 19.68 11.25 30.03
N SER A 344 18.84 10.41 30.64
CA SER A 344 18.82 10.20 32.09
C SER A 344 18.59 8.74 32.47
N GLY A 345 18.80 8.45 33.75
CA GLY A 345 18.61 7.13 34.31
C GLY A 345 19.36 6.95 35.62
N PRO A 346 19.29 5.75 36.22
CA PRO A 346 20.09 5.40 37.39
C PRO A 346 21.60 5.57 37.10
N PRO A 347 22.45 5.76 38.12
CA PRO A 347 23.89 5.85 37.93
C PRO A 347 24.45 4.69 37.10
N GLY A 348 25.10 5.02 35.98
CA GLY A 348 25.68 4.05 35.05
C GLY A 348 24.71 3.40 34.06
N GLN A 349 23.42 3.75 34.06
CA GLN A 349 22.43 3.18 33.13
C GLN A 349 21.45 4.23 32.61
N CYS A 350 21.39 4.39 31.28
CA CYS A 350 20.43 5.27 30.61
C CYS A 350 19.10 4.53 30.36
N TRP A 351 17.96 5.21 30.57
CA TRP A 351 16.63 4.62 30.32
C TRP A 351 16.44 4.18 28.86
N CYS A 352 17.11 4.80 27.88
CA CYS A 352 17.01 4.40 26.47
C CYS A 352 17.23 2.90 26.25
N ARG A 353 18.15 2.26 27.00
CA ARG A 353 18.42 0.82 26.85
C ARG A 353 17.22 -0.05 27.22
N PHE A 354 16.41 0.39 28.19
CA PHE A 354 15.19 -0.30 28.60
C PHE A 354 14.02 0.05 27.70
N LEU A 355 13.89 1.33 27.33
CA LEU A 355 12.75 1.84 26.58
C LEU A 355 12.79 1.46 25.09
N TYR A 356 13.98 1.46 24.50
CA TYR A 356 14.17 1.40 23.06
C TYR A 356 15.15 0.32 22.61
N GLY A 357 15.90 -0.29 23.54
CA GLY A 357 16.99 -1.20 23.20
C GLY A 357 18.16 -0.47 22.54
N GLN A 358 18.79 -1.14 21.57
CA GLN A 358 19.89 -0.57 20.78
C GLN A 358 19.33 0.02 19.48
N MET A 359 19.65 1.29 19.23
CA MET A 359 19.15 1.99 18.04
C MET A 359 20.05 1.77 16.82
N PRO A 360 19.48 1.58 15.62
CA PRO A 360 20.24 1.53 14.38
C PRO A 360 20.80 2.91 14.00
N ALA A 361 21.85 2.92 13.18
CA ALA A 361 22.44 4.13 12.61
C ALA A 361 21.41 5.01 11.87
N SER A 362 20.40 4.39 11.22
CA SER A 362 19.33 5.11 10.55
C SER A 362 18.51 6.02 11.47
N ALA A 363 18.44 5.73 12.78
CA ALA A 363 17.77 6.59 13.74
C ALA A 363 18.48 7.95 13.92
N TYR A 364 19.76 8.05 13.55
CA TYR A 364 20.57 9.26 13.60
C TYR A 364 20.52 10.09 12.32
N LEU A 365 19.74 9.66 11.33
CA LEU A 365 19.59 10.33 10.04
C LEU A 365 18.14 10.79 9.85
N SER A 366 17.94 12.10 9.69
CA SER A 366 16.66 12.72 9.35
C SER A 366 16.67 13.11 7.88
N ILE A 367 15.76 12.56 7.08
CA ILE A 367 15.72 12.79 5.63
C ILE A 367 14.48 13.61 5.26
N VAL A 368 14.67 14.60 4.38
CA VAL A 368 13.60 15.35 3.72
C VAL A 368 13.75 15.13 2.22
N GLU A 369 12.96 14.23 1.64
CA GLU A 369 13.03 13.86 0.22
C GLU A 369 12.49 14.97 -0.72
N ASP A 370 11.64 15.87 -0.23
CA ASP A 370 11.16 17.01 -1.02
C ASP A 370 11.06 18.26 -0.13
N ALA A 371 12.09 19.10 -0.17
CA ALA A 371 12.13 20.35 0.57
C ALA A 371 10.98 21.30 0.20
N SER A 372 10.47 21.22 -1.04
CA SER A 372 9.40 22.10 -1.53
C SER A 372 8.02 21.74 -0.96
N SER A 373 7.87 20.51 -0.46
CA SER A 373 6.66 20.05 0.20
C SER A 373 6.45 20.65 1.60
N LEU A 374 7.53 21.16 2.21
CA LEU A 374 7.53 21.72 3.56
C LEU A 374 7.52 23.25 3.52
N SER A 375 6.81 23.87 4.47
CA SER A 375 6.99 25.30 4.72
C SER A 375 8.40 25.57 5.26
N THR A 376 8.90 26.80 5.05
CA THR A 376 10.18 27.23 5.63
C THR A 376 10.23 27.04 7.15
N GLU A 377 9.09 27.23 7.81
CA GLU A 377 8.96 27.01 9.25
C GLU A 377 9.05 25.53 9.63
N GLN A 378 8.41 24.63 8.88
CA GLN A 378 8.52 23.18 9.10
C GLN A 378 9.95 22.68 8.90
N LEU A 379 10.64 23.18 7.87
CA LEU A 379 12.04 22.83 7.62
C LEU A 379 12.95 23.33 8.74
N ARG A 380 12.73 24.56 9.22
CA ARG A 380 13.43 25.10 10.39
C ARG A 380 13.22 24.24 11.63
N PHE A 381 11.99 23.79 11.90
CA PHE A 381 11.72 22.90 13.03
C PHE A 381 12.45 21.56 12.89
N ARG A 382 12.47 20.94 11.70
CA ARG A 382 13.24 19.72 11.47
C ARG A 382 14.74 19.93 11.71
N GLN A 383 15.27 21.10 11.33
CA GLN A 383 16.67 21.45 11.57
C GLN A 383 16.98 21.64 13.06
N GLU A 384 16.09 22.32 13.80
CA GLU A 384 16.21 22.50 15.24
C GLU A 384 16.11 21.18 16.00
N ASP A 385 15.18 20.31 15.61
CA ASP A 385 15.00 18.95 16.13
C ASP A 385 16.25 18.10 15.92
N ALA A 386 16.71 18.00 14.67
CA ALA A 386 17.89 17.22 14.33
C ALA A 386 19.11 17.73 15.11
N LYS A 387 19.27 19.05 15.24
CA LYS A 387 20.34 19.65 16.03
C LYS A 387 20.22 19.32 17.53
N ALA A 388 19.01 19.37 18.09
CA ALA A 388 18.79 19.04 19.50
C ALA A 388 19.12 17.56 19.79
N MET A 389 18.73 16.67 18.89
CA MET A 389 18.92 15.23 18.98
C MET A 389 20.30 14.73 18.53
N GLY A 390 21.15 15.63 18.02
CA GLY A 390 22.44 15.25 17.43
C GLY A 390 22.32 14.34 16.20
N GLN A 391 21.23 14.48 15.44
CA GLN A 391 20.99 13.79 14.18
C GLN A 391 21.58 14.58 13.00
N PHE A 392 21.90 13.86 11.93
CA PHE A 392 22.22 14.45 10.62
C PHE A 392 20.93 14.72 9.86
N LEU A 393 20.67 15.98 9.50
CA LEU A 393 19.56 16.34 8.63
C LEU A 393 20.06 16.39 7.18
N LEU A 394 19.53 15.50 6.34
CA LEU A 394 19.76 15.47 4.90
C LEU A 394 18.51 15.96 4.17
N VAL A 395 18.63 17.06 3.44
CA VAL A 395 17.52 17.67 2.69
C VAL A 395 17.81 17.53 1.21
N ARG A 396 16.93 16.86 0.48
CA ARG A 396 16.99 16.75 -0.96
C ARG A 396 16.58 18.08 -1.58
N ASP A 397 17.50 18.66 -2.33
CA ASP A 397 17.23 19.81 -3.19
C ASP A 397 17.04 19.34 -4.65
N ARG A 398 17.28 20.20 -5.64
CA ARG A 398 17.21 19.91 -7.09
C ARG A 398 18.32 18.99 -7.61
N GLU A 399 18.87 18.13 -6.76
CA GLU A 399 19.91 17.17 -7.08
C GLU A 399 19.37 16.06 -7.97
N ASP A 400 20.23 15.56 -8.87
CA ASP A 400 19.92 14.35 -9.63
C ASP A 400 19.90 13.10 -8.72
N ASP A 401 19.28 12.01 -9.19
CA ASP A 401 19.11 10.78 -8.39
C ASP A 401 20.47 10.15 -7.98
N GLU A 402 21.52 10.32 -8.78
CA GLU A 402 22.84 9.74 -8.50
C GLU A 402 23.56 10.51 -7.39
N GLN A 403 23.55 11.85 -7.47
CA GLN A 403 24.05 12.74 -6.42
C GLN A 403 23.32 12.52 -5.10
N TRP A 404 21.99 12.38 -5.16
CA TRP A 404 21.17 12.09 -3.99
C TRP A 404 21.55 10.76 -3.34
N ALA A 405 21.77 9.71 -4.14
CA ALA A 405 22.20 8.41 -3.63
C ALA A 405 23.57 8.48 -2.93
N VAL A 406 24.53 9.22 -3.51
CA VAL A 406 25.85 9.44 -2.91
C VAL A 406 25.74 10.25 -1.60
N ALA A 407 24.94 11.32 -1.58
CA ALA A 407 24.70 12.13 -0.39
C ALA A 407 24.07 11.30 0.75
N LYS A 408 23.06 10.49 0.41
CA LYS A 408 22.39 9.57 1.35
C LYS A 408 23.34 8.53 1.91
N HIS A 409 24.23 7.97 1.09
CA HIS A 409 25.25 7.03 1.54
C HIS A 409 26.25 7.67 2.53
N ASN A 410 26.75 8.87 2.21
CA ASN A 410 27.67 9.59 3.08
C ASN A 410 27.02 9.97 4.41
N ALA A 411 25.79 10.48 4.38
CA ALA A 411 25.04 10.84 5.56
C ALA A 411 24.75 9.62 6.47
N LEU A 412 24.50 8.45 5.88
CA LEU A 412 24.34 7.21 6.65
C LEU A 412 25.62 6.80 7.38
N ARG A 413 26.79 6.98 6.74
CA ARG A 413 28.08 6.71 7.38
C ARG A 413 28.36 7.66 8.55
N GLU A 414 28.04 8.95 8.39
CA GLU A 414 28.14 9.92 9.48
C GLU A 414 27.16 9.61 10.63
N ALA A 415 25.95 9.20 10.30
CA ALA A 415 24.96 8.73 11.27
C ALA A 415 25.41 7.46 12.02
N GLU A 416 26.13 6.55 11.35
CA GLU A 416 26.73 5.37 11.98
C GLU A 416 27.84 5.75 12.98
N GLU A 417 28.74 6.66 12.60
CA GLU A 417 29.76 7.17 13.52
C GLU A 417 29.14 7.84 14.75
N GLN A 418 28.07 8.61 14.56
CA GLN A 418 27.37 9.28 15.66
C GLN A 418 26.61 8.28 16.55
N CYS A 419 25.99 7.27 15.95
CA CYS A 419 25.36 6.16 16.68
C CYS A 419 26.38 5.44 17.55
N GLN A 420 27.57 5.13 17.03
CA GLN A 420 28.66 4.51 17.78
C GLN A 420 29.14 5.41 18.93
N LYS A 421 29.35 6.72 18.67
CA LYS A 421 29.73 7.70 19.70
C LYS A 421 28.70 7.78 20.84
N ASN A 422 27.42 7.71 20.51
CA ASN A 422 26.33 7.69 21.49
C ASN A 422 25.96 6.28 21.97
N GLN A 423 26.82 5.28 21.73
CA GLN A 423 26.66 3.89 22.17
C GLN A 423 25.32 3.24 21.78
N GLY A 424 24.75 3.65 20.65
CA GLY A 424 23.46 3.16 20.16
C GLY A 424 22.26 3.56 21.02
N LEU A 425 22.37 4.62 21.85
CA LEU A 425 21.22 5.17 22.57
C LEU A 425 20.26 5.86 21.60
N ALA A 426 19.07 6.24 22.05
CA ALA A 426 18.10 6.91 21.19
C ALA A 426 18.42 8.41 21.04
N PRO A 427 18.54 8.96 19.81
CA PRO A 427 18.97 10.34 19.61
C PRO A 427 17.97 11.37 20.16
N TRP A 428 16.68 11.02 20.29
CA TRP A 428 15.68 11.86 20.95
C TRP A 428 15.78 11.90 22.48
N GLY A 429 16.67 11.09 23.07
CA GLY A 429 16.88 11.05 24.51
C GLY A 429 15.79 10.31 25.28
N CYS A 430 15.92 10.28 26.60
CA CYS A 430 14.95 9.65 27.52
C CYS A 430 14.61 10.53 28.73
N GLU A 431 15.00 11.81 28.70
CA GLU A 431 14.67 12.74 29.79
C GLU A 431 13.17 12.91 30.00
N TRP A 432 12.39 12.85 28.92
CA TRP A 432 10.92 12.87 28.98
C TRP A 432 10.37 11.81 29.93
N PHE A 433 10.98 10.61 29.96
CA PHE A 433 10.53 9.49 30.78
C PHE A 433 10.86 9.71 32.25
N ALA A 434 12.02 10.29 32.56
CA ALA A 434 12.37 10.64 33.93
C ALA A 434 11.45 11.73 34.49
N ALA A 435 11.16 12.76 33.70
CA ALA A 435 10.20 13.80 34.05
C ALA A 435 8.79 13.23 34.24
N TRP A 436 8.33 12.38 33.31
CA TRP A 436 7.04 11.69 33.40
C TRP A 436 6.95 10.83 34.66
N LYS A 437 7.95 10.01 34.96
CA LYS A 437 8.02 9.18 36.18
C LYS A 437 7.89 10.00 37.45
N LYS A 438 8.56 11.17 37.49
CA LYS A 438 8.46 12.10 38.61
C LYS A 438 7.03 12.61 38.80
N ASN A 439 6.36 13.00 37.71
CA ASN A 439 4.97 13.45 37.74
C ASN A 439 4.01 12.34 38.20
N VAL A 440 4.21 11.11 37.72
CA VAL A 440 3.42 9.93 38.14
C VAL A 440 3.62 9.67 39.64
N ALA A 441 4.86 9.66 40.12
CA ALA A 441 5.15 9.46 41.54
C ALA A 441 4.53 10.56 42.42
N GLU A 442 4.57 11.82 41.97
CA GLU A 442 3.89 12.92 42.68
C GLU A 442 2.37 12.71 42.71
N ALA A 443 1.73 12.39 41.58
CA ALA A 443 0.30 12.11 41.51
C ALA A 443 -0.12 10.94 42.44
N MET A 444 0.67 9.86 42.47
CA MET A 444 0.46 8.74 43.38
C MET A 444 0.62 9.14 44.85
N SER A 445 1.62 9.97 45.18
CA SER A 445 1.82 10.47 46.55
C SER A 445 0.67 11.34 47.06
N LEU A 446 -0.06 11.96 46.13
CA LEU A 446 -1.26 12.76 46.40
C LEU A 446 -2.54 11.91 46.40
N GLY A 447 -2.45 10.59 46.19
CA GLY A 447 -3.60 9.68 46.13
C GLY A 447 -4.51 9.91 44.92
N GLN A 448 -3.97 10.40 43.81
CA GLN A 448 -4.74 10.62 42.58
C GLN A 448 -4.96 9.30 41.84
N THR A 449 -6.16 9.11 41.30
CA THR A 449 -6.45 8.02 40.38
C THR A 449 -5.71 8.27 39.05
N LEU A 450 -4.95 7.28 38.58
CA LEU A 450 -4.24 7.36 37.32
C LEU A 450 -5.15 6.93 36.16
N HIS A 451 -5.07 7.65 35.04
CA HIS A 451 -5.89 7.42 33.84
C HIS A 451 -5.02 7.25 32.60
N VAL A 452 -5.25 6.17 31.84
CA VAL A 452 -4.58 5.85 30.58
C VAL A 452 -5.60 5.86 29.46
N PHE A 453 -5.38 6.68 28.43
CA PHE A 453 -6.22 6.72 27.24
C PHE A 453 -5.61 5.92 26.09
N TYR A 454 -6.40 5.03 25.52
CA TYR A 454 -6.07 4.23 24.34
C TYR A 454 -6.66 4.85 23.08
N PHE A 455 -6.13 4.46 21.91
CA PHE A 455 -6.76 4.74 20.64
C PHE A 455 -8.20 4.21 20.58
N GLU A 456 -8.98 4.82 19.69
CA GLU A 456 -10.40 4.53 19.50
C GLU A 456 -10.66 3.04 19.25
N ASN A 457 -11.53 2.46 20.07
CA ASN A 457 -11.94 1.05 20.13
C ASN A 457 -10.77 0.07 20.39
N ARG A 458 -9.71 0.51 21.09
CA ARG A 458 -8.49 -0.26 21.33
C ARG A 458 -8.07 -0.35 22.80
N VAL A 459 -9.01 -0.13 23.73
CA VAL A 459 -8.72 -0.23 25.18
C VAL A 459 -8.08 -1.56 25.53
N GLY A 460 -6.95 -1.50 26.27
CA GLY A 460 -6.19 -2.67 26.71
C GLY A 460 -5.30 -3.33 25.66
N GLN A 461 -5.34 -2.88 24.39
CA GLN A 461 -4.51 -3.45 23.32
C GLN A 461 -3.12 -2.79 23.26
N GLY A 462 -2.10 -3.54 22.85
CA GLY A 462 -0.74 -3.03 22.66
C GLY A 462 0.14 -2.97 23.92
N LYS A 463 -0.31 -3.53 25.04
CA LYS A 463 0.50 -3.65 26.26
C LYS A 463 1.70 -4.57 26.03
N LEU A 464 2.82 -4.22 26.66
CA LEU A 464 4.01 -5.04 26.74
C LEU A 464 4.50 -5.11 28.19
N SER A 465 5.18 -6.20 28.53
CA SER A 465 5.92 -6.25 29.80
C SER A 465 7.12 -5.31 29.72
N TRP A 466 7.55 -4.78 30.86
CA TRP A 466 8.70 -3.87 30.94
C TRP A 466 9.99 -4.51 30.40
N GLN A 467 10.16 -5.81 30.58
CA GLN A 467 11.33 -6.56 30.08
C GLN A 467 11.31 -6.76 28.56
N ASP A 468 10.12 -6.71 27.95
CA ASP A 468 9.93 -6.94 26.52
C ASP A 468 10.05 -5.65 25.67
N LEU A 469 10.14 -4.47 26.30
CA LEU A 469 10.24 -3.20 25.58
C LEU A 469 11.49 -3.10 24.69
N CYS A 470 12.58 -3.77 25.07
CA CYS A 470 13.81 -3.79 24.28
C CYS A 470 13.86 -4.91 23.22
N ASP A 471 12.84 -5.78 23.16
CA ASP A 471 12.71 -6.83 22.15
C ASP A 471 11.97 -6.26 20.93
N GLU A 472 12.72 -5.96 19.87
CA GLU A 472 12.20 -5.34 18.65
C GLU A 472 11.10 -6.17 17.98
N ALA A 473 11.18 -7.51 18.05
CA ALA A 473 10.19 -8.38 17.44
C ALA A 473 8.85 -8.32 18.20
N LYS A 474 8.90 -8.36 19.53
CA LYS A 474 7.70 -8.21 20.38
C LYS A 474 7.13 -6.80 20.28
N LEU A 475 7.99 -5.78 20.25
CA LEU A 475 7.58 -4.39 20.08
C LEU A 475 6.85 -4.17 18.76
N ARG A 476 7.38 -4.71 17.66
CA ARG A 476 6.73 -4.67 16.35
C ARG A 476 5.38 -5.38 16.36
N GLN A 477 5.32 -6.59 16.92
CA GLN A 477 4.07 -7.34 17.03
C GLN A 477 3.01 -6.58 17.84
N ALA A 478 3.38 -5.96 18.96
CA ALA A 478 2.47 -5.16 19.76
C ALA A 478 1.94 -3.95 18.97
N ARG A 479 2.79 -3.29 18.18
CA ARG A 479 2.44 -2.11 17.37
C ARG A 479 1.41 -2.39 16.28
N GLU A 480 1.50 -3.53 15.59
CA GLU A 480 0.58 -3.89 14.49
C GLU A 480 -0.90 -3.92 14.88
N SER A 481 -1.19 -4.14 16.17
CA SER A 481 -2.55 -4.12 16.72
C SER A 481 -2.69 -3.22 17.95
N SER A 482 -1.82 -2.22 18.10
CA SER A 482 -1.72 -1.46 19.35
C SER A 482 -2.89 -0.50 19.55
N GLY A 483 -3.33 -0.36 20.80
CA GLY A 483 -4.15 0.75 21.26
C GLY A 483 -3.32 1.90 21.85
N LEU A 484 -2.00 1.78 21.85
CA LEU A 484 -1.04 2.69 22.47
C LEU A 484 -0.03 3.20 21.44
N GLY A 485 0.33 4.48 21.53
CA GLY A 485 1.49 5.02 20.84
C GLY A 485 2.83 4.45 21.35
N ALA A 486 3.92 4.78 20.65
CA ALA A 486 5.25 4.27 20.98
C ALA A 486 5.71 4.64 22.40
N SER A 487 5.57 5.90 22.81
CA SER A 487 5.89 6.33 24.19
C SER A 487 4.91 5.73 25.20
N GLN A 488 3.61 5.73 24.88
CA GLN A 488 2.56 5.20 25.75
C GLN A 488 2.76 3.73 26.10
N THR A 489 3.27 2.94 25.15
CA THR A 489 3.59 1.52 25.39
C THR A 489 4.59 1.38 26.55
N ALA A 490 5.62 2.23 26.59
CA ALA A 490 6.60 2.22 27.67
C ALA A 490 6.05 2.79 28.99
N GLU A 491 5.19 3.81 28.93
CA GLU A 491 4.48 4.37 30.09
C GLU A 491 3.62 3.30 30.78
N VAL A 492 2.76 2.60 30.02
CA VAL A 492 1.88 1.56 30.54
C VAL A 492 2.68 0.36 31.06
N ALA A 493 3.68 -0.09 30.31
CA ALA A 493 4.56 -1.17 30.76
C ALA A 493 5.28 -0.84 32.09
N TYR A 494 5.66 0.43 32.30
CA TYR A 494 6.24 0.87 33.57
C TYR A 494 5.24 0.83 34.71
N LEU A 495 4.01 1.33 34.50
CA LEU A 495 2.93 1.32 35.48
C LEU A 495 2.61 -0.11 35.94
N ASP A 496 2.45 -1.02 34.98
CA ASP A 496 2.23 -2.45 35.24
C ASP A 496 3.41 -3.05 36.04
N ASN A 497 4.66 -2.73 35.66
CA ASN A 497 5.86 -3.25 36.34
C ASN A 497 6.03 -2.76 37.78
N ILE A 498 5.58 -1.54 38.11
CA ILE A 498 5.58 -1.05 39.50
C ILE A 498 4.30 -1.42 40.26
N GLY A 499 3.36 -2.12 39.64
CA GLY A 499 2.08 -2.51 40.24
C GLY A 499 1.17 -1.31 40.57
N ALA A 500 1.21 -0.26 39.76
CA ALA A 500 0.35 0.90 39.95
C ALA A 500 -1.05 0.63 39.35
N ASP A 501 -2.10 0.90 40.14
CA ASP A 501 -3.47 0.84 39.65
C ASP A 501 -3.79 2.05 38.76
N PHE A 502 -4.40 1.80 37.59
CA PHE A 502 -4.90 2.84 36.70
C PHE A 502 -6.21 2.43 36.03
N VAL A 503 -7.00 3.43 35.64
CA VAL A 503 -8.25 3.25 34.89
C VAL A 503 -7.97 3.44 33.40
N GLU A 504 -8.43 2.49 32.60
CA GLU A 504 -8.26 2.48 31.15
C GLU A 504 -9.47 3.11 30.48
N HIS A 505 -9.22 4.02 29.54
CA HIS A 505 -10.25 4.77 28.81
C HIS A 505 -10.06 4.63 27.31
N ASP A 506 -11.17 4.65 26.59
CA ASP A 506 -11.15 4.93 25.17
C ASP A 506 -10.96 6.43 24.96
N VAL A 507 -10.20 6.85 23.96
CA VAL A 507 -10.04 8.28 23.65
C VAL A 507 -11.37 8.97 23.31
N THR A 508 -12.36 8.23 22.80
CA THR A 508 -13.70 8.78 22.55
C THR A 508 -14.42 9.24 23.82
N ASP A 509 -14.04 8.71 24.98
CA ASP A 509 -14.56 9.11 26.29
C ASP A 509 -13.90 10.37 26.86
N PHE A 510 -12.85 10.89 26.22
CA PHE A 510 -12.03 11.96 26.77
C PHE A 510 -12.81 13.23 27.14
N TYR A 511 -13.73 13.69 26.27
CA TYR A 511 -14.50 14.90 26.56
C TYR A 511 -15.48 14.69 27.72
N SER A 512 -16.14 13.53 27.76
CA SER A 512 -17.03 13.14 28.87
C SER A 512 -16.26 13.07 30.18
N PHE A 513 -15.06 12.48 30.15
CA PHE A 513 -14.15 12.45 31.29
C PHE A 513 -13.80 13.87 31.75
N MET A 514 -13.39 14.76 30.84
CA MET A 514 -13.00 16.12 31.22
C MET A 514 -14.16 16.95 31.77
N GLU A 515 -15.40 16.70 31.34
CA GLU A 515 -16.58 17.44 31.84
C GLU A 515 -17.06 16.93 33.20
N GLN A 516 -17.11 15.61 33.41
CA GLN A 516 -17.48 15.01 34.70
C GLN A 516 -16.57 15.50 35.84
N HIS A 517 -15.28 15.70 35.53
CA HIS A 517 -14.29 16.15 36.51
C HIS A 517 -14.15 17.68 36.58
N ARG A 518 -14.99 18.43 35.85
CA ARG A 518 -15.12 19.88 35.97
C ARG A 518 -16.11 20.25 37.08
N GLU A 519 -17.29 19.65 37.07
CA GLU A 519 -18.44 20.08 37.90
C GLU A 519 -18.24 19.85 39.40
N ALA A 520 -17.45 18.85 39.79
CA ALA A 520 -17.07 18.62 41.19
C ALA A 520 -16.33 19.81 41.83
N THR A 521 -15.86 20.77 41.02
CA THR A 521 -15.16 21.98 41.47
C THR A 521 -16.11 23.10 41.85
N GLU A 522 -17.23 23.30 41.15
CA GLU A 522 -18.06 24.50 41.35
C GLU A 522 -19.04 24.33 42.52
N LEU A 523 -19.47 23.10 42.80
CA LEU A 523 -20.51 22.85 43.81
C LEU A 523 -19.99 22.93 45.26
N HIS A 524 -18.69 22.77 45.50
CA HIS A 524 -18.13 22.69 46.86
C HIS A 524 -17.62 24.02 47.43
N ASP A 525 -17.56 25.08 46.62
CA ASP A 525 -17.14 26.42 47.05
C ASP A 525 -18.31 27.39 47.29
N LEU A 526 -19.56 26.93 47.22
CA LEU A 526 -20.67 27.72 47.75
C LEU A 526 -20.49 27.76 49.27
N PRO A 527 -20.26 28.96 49.87
CA PRO A 527 -20.15 29.08 51.30
C PRO A 527 -21.41 28.46 51.89
N THR A 528 -21.22 27.46 52.73
CA THR A 528 -22.30 26.93 53.55
C THR A 528 -22.71 28.10 54.43
N GLU A 529 -23.73 28.85 54.00
CA GLU A 529 -24.30 29.92 54.80
C GLU A 529 -24.65 29.29 56.14
N THR A 530 -23.92 29.76 57.15
CA THR A 530 -24.09 29.38 58.55
C THR A 530 -25.54 29.63 58.92
N ALA A 531 -26.30 28.54 59.06
CA ALA A 531 -27.60 28.52 59.71
C ALA A 531 -27.42 28.35 61.22
#